data_AF-A0A4Q2Y524-F1
#
_entry.id   AF-A0A4Q2Y524-F1
#
_cell.length_a   1.000
_cell.length_b   1.000
_cell.length_c   1.000
_cell.angle_alpha   90.00
_cell.angle_beta   90.00
_cell.angle_gamma   90.00
#
_symmetry.space_group_name_H-M   'P 1'
#
loop_
_entity.id
_entity.type
_entity.pdbx_description
1 polymer ?
#
loop_
_entity_poly.entity_id
_entity_poly.type
_entity_poly.pdbx_seq_one_letter_code
_entity_poly.pdbx_strand_id
1 'polypeptide(L)'
;HLADHVDGARQHFEQADVAFCAISRGTLPELEAFKKRMGWTFNWVSAHDTDFNTDYGVSFAPEQVATGDVGYNYGTSGGAYEELPGVSVFYKDEAGNVFHTYSSYARGLDILVGALRFLDLTPKGRCDGGGPEDSWLRHHDKYDSPAENNCCGCK
;
A
#
# COMPACT_ATOMS: atom_id res chain seq x y z
N HIS A 1 -4.46 -5.17 -0.89
CA HIS A 1 -3.60 -6.37 -0.82
C HIS A 1 -2.38 -6.14 0.09
N LEU A 2 -1.66 -4.99 0.02
CA LEU A 2 -0.52 -4.74 0.93
C LEU A 2 -0.92 -4.86 2.41
N ALA A 3 -2.02 -4.23 2.78
CA ALA A 3 -2.57 -4.24 4.15
C ALA A 3 -2.78 -5.65 4.74
N ASP A 4 -3.02 -6.67 3.91
CA ASP A 4 -3.17 -8.07 4.35
C ASP A 4 -1.91 -8.65 5.00
N HIS A 5 -0.75 -8.02 4.79
CA HIS A 5 0.55 -8.49 5.28
C HIS A 5 0.99 -7.78 6.56
N VAL A 6 0.33 -6.68 6.92
CA VAL A 6 0.76 -5.79 8.01
C VAL A 6 0.57 -6.43 9.37
N ASP A 7 -0.59 -7.04 9.63
CA ASP A 7 -0.93 -7.57 10.95
C ASP A 7 -0.03 -8.74 11.38
N GLY A 8 0.52 -9.50 10.43
CA GLY A 8 1.54 -10.51 10.72
C GLY A 8 2.90 -9.88 11.05
N ALA A 9 3.34 -8.91 10.24
CA ALA A 9 4.63 -8.27 10.43
C ALA A 9 4.71 -7.44 11.73
N ARG A 10 3.63 -6.73 12.07
CA ARG A 10 3.61 -5.80 13.22
C ARG A 10 3.78 -6.48 14.56
N GLN A 11 3.37 -7.75 14.68
CA GLN A 11 3.62 -8.56 15.88
C GLN A 11 5.10 -8.62 16.26
N HIS A 12 6.00 -8.42 15.29
CA HIS A 12 7.44 -8.40 15.51
C HIS A 12 7.99 -6.99 15.63
N PHE A 13 7.70 -6.09 14.66
CA PHE A 13 8.33 -4.77 14.66
C PHE A 13 7.82 -3.86 15.78
N GLU A 14 6.60 -4.07 16.31
CA GLU A 14 6.12 -3.33 17.48
C GLU A 14 6.92 -3.66 18.75
N GLN A 15 7.60 -4.82 18.79
CA GLN A 15 8.55 -5.16 19.86
C GLN A 15 9.89 -4.44 19.71
N ALA A 16 10.11 -3.78 18.57
CA ALA A 16 11.31 -3.01 18.24
C ALA A 16 11.03 -1.50 18.21
N ASP A 17 10.05 -1.03 18.99
CA ASP A 17 9.66 0.39 19.12
C ASP A 17 9.24 1.05 17.79
N VAL A 18 8.57 0.27 16.93
CA VAL A 18 8.00 0.76 15.67
C VAL A 18 6.48 0.64 15.71
N ALA A 19 5.78 1.76 15.54
CA ALA A 19 4.33 1.77 15.36
C ALA A 19 3.95 1.84 13.87
N PHE A 20 2.80 1.27 13.51
CA PHE A 20 2.25 1.35 12.16
C PHE A 20 0.88 2.03 12.15
N CYS A 21 0.66 2.87 11.15
CA CYS A 21 -0.66 3.41 10.84
C CYS A 21 -0.87 3.47 9.33
N ALA A 22 -2.02 2.98 8.87
CA ALA A 22 -2.50 3.20 7.51
C ALA A 22 -3.27 4.53 7.44
N ILE A 23 -3.17 5.21 6.30
CA ILE A 23 -3.80 6.50 6.06
C ILE A 23 -4.49 6.45 4.70
N SER A 24 -5.72 6.94 4.61
CA SER A 24 -6.47 6.98 3.33
C SER A 24 -7.43 8.17 3.29
N ARG A 25 -7.73 8.67 2.08
CA ARG A 25 -8.64 9.81 1.84
C ARG A 25 -10.11 9.52 2.15
N GLY A 26 -10.51 8.24 2.24
CA GLY A 26 -11.90 7.84 2.55
C GLY A 26 -12.35 8.30 3.93
N THR A 27 -13.66 8.45 4.11
CA THR A 27 -14.25 8.86 5.40
C THR A 27 -14.02 7.80 6.47
N LEU A 28 -13.87 8.20 7.74
CA LEU A 28 -13.66 7.24 8.83
C LEU A 28 -14.69 6.09 8.86
N PRO A 29 -16.01 6.30 8.67
CA PRO A 29 -16.98 5.20 8.62
C PRO A 29 -16.73 4.21 7.48
N GLU A 30 -16.33 4.67 6.30
CA GLU A 30 -16.00 3.80 5.16
C GLU A 30 -14.76 2.96 5.46
N LEU A 31 -13.72 3.58 6.04
CA LEU A 31 -12.48 2.90 6.42
C LEU A 31 -12.74 1.85 7.50
N GLU A 32 -13.52 2.17 8.53
CA GLU A 32 -13.88 1.24 9.60
C GLU A 32 -14.70 0.06 9.08
N ALA A 33 -15.67 0.30 8.21
CA ALA A 33 -16.46 -0.76 7.58
C ALA A 33 -15.58 -1.69 6.74
N PHE A 34 -14.64 -1.12 5.96
CA PHE A 34 -13.70 -1.90 5.16
C PHE A 34 -12.72 -2.68 6.05
N LYS A 35 -12.14 -2.03 7.06
CA LYS A 35 -11.25 -2.65 8.07
C LYS A 35 -11.92 -3.85 8.72
N LYS A 36 -13.19 -3.71 9.14
CA LYS A 36 -13.98 -4.77 9.74
C LYS A 36 -14.21 -5.94 8.78
N ARG A 37 -14.57 -5.65 7.52
CA ARG A 37 -14.72 -6.68 6.47
C ARG A 37 -13.43 -7.49 6.30
N MET A 38 -12.29 -6.81 6.29
CA MET A 38 -10.98 -7.42 6.07
C MET A 38 -10.39 -8.06 7.35
N GLY A 39 -11.02 -7.90 8.50
CA GLY A 39 -10.49 -8.41 9.77
C GLY A 39 -9.16 -7.80 10.21
N TRP A 40 -8.76 -6.67 9.61
CA TRP A 40 -7.50 -5.99 9.94
C TRP A 40 -7.59 -5.32 11.31
N THR A 41 -6.46 -5.28 12.02
CA THR A 41 -6.39 -4.82 13.41
C THR A 41 -5.50 -3.58 13.60
N PHE A 42 -4.54 -3.34 12.71
CA PHE A 42 -3.70 -2.13 12.71
C PHE A 42 -4.49 -0.81 12.73
N ASN A 43 -3.88 0.27 13.22
CA ASN A 43 -4.49 1.60 13.21
C ASN A 43 -4.68 2.11 11.77
N TRP A 44 -5.91 2.49 11.41
CA TRP A 44 -6.22 3.09 10.13
C TRP A 44 -6.93 4.41 10.38
N VAL A 45 -6.30 5.51 9.98
CA VAL A 45 -6.83 6.85 10.16
C VAL A 45 -7.27 7.42 8.81
N SER A 46 -8.21 8.36 8.90
CA SER A 46 -8.72 9.08 7.75
C SER A 46 -7.95 10.37 7.55
N ALA A 47 -7.53 10.63 6.32
CA ALA A 47 -7.06 11.93 5.85
C ALA A 47 -8.18 12.71 5.13
N HIS A 48 -9.43 12.29 5.27
CA HIS A 48 -10.58 13.00 4.70
C HIS A 48 -10.61 14.45 5.18
N ASP A 49 -10.84 15.38 4.26
CA ASP A 49 -10.78 16.84 4.49
C ASP A 49 -9.43 17.38 5.01
N THR A 50 -8.32 16.66 4.75
CA THR A 50 -6.96 17.14 5.04
C THR A 50 -6.10 17.12 3.78
N ASP A 51 -4.97 17.83 3.82
CA ASP A 51 -3.94 17.86 2.78
C ASP A 51 -2.83 16.82 2.98
N PHE A 52 -2.90 15.99 4.04
CA PHE A 52 -1.83 15.05 4.40
C PHE A 52 -1.33 14.22 3.22
N ASN A 53 -2.24 13.54 2.49
CA ASN A 53 -1.83 12.70 1.37
C ASN A 53 -1.23 13.51 0.20
N THR A 54 -1.65 14.76 0.01
CA THR A 54 -1.07 15.68 -0.98
C THR A 54 0.34 16.10 -0.56
N ASP A 55 0.56 16.43 0.72
CA ASP A 55 1.87 16.80 1.27
C ASP A 55 2.91 15.70 1.11
N TYR A 56 2.49 14.44 1.16
CA TYR A 56 3.34 13.26 0.93
C TYR A 56 3.31 12.73 -0.50
N GLY A 57 2.77 13.50 -1.46
CA GLY A 57 2.89 13.23 -2.89
C GLY A 57 2.21 11.94 -3.34
N VAL A 58 1.06 11.61 -2.75
CA VAL A 58 0.27 10.41 -3.07
C VAL A 58 -1.17 10.69 -3.46
N SER A 59 -1.67 11.91 -3.24
CA SER A 59 -2.96 12.39 -3.74
C SER A 59 -2.78 13.56 -4.69
N PHE A 60 -3.57 13.57 -5.78
CA PHE A 60 -3.47 14.55 -6.84
C PHE A 60 -4.85 15.03 -7.28
N ALA A 61 -4.93 16.32 -7.63
CA ALA A 61 -6.15 16.89 -8.18
C ALA A 61 -6.45 16.32 -9.58
N PRO A 62 -7.73 16.16 -9.97
CA PRO A 62 -8.11 15.66 -11.29
C PRO A 62 -7.46 16.42 -12.45
N GLU A 63 -7.26 17.73 -12.30
CA GLU A 63 -6.61 18.58 -13.31
C GLU A 63 -5.14 18.23 -13.50
N GLN A 64 -4.43 17.89 -12.42
CA GLN A 64 -3.01 17.47 -12.47
C GLN A 64 -2.89 16.11 -13.14
N VAL A 65 -3.81 15.19 -12.82
CA VAL A 65 -3.88 13.87 -13.46
C VAL A 65 -4.15 14.02 -14.96
N ALA A 66 -5.06 14.92 -15.35
CA ALA A 66 -5.43 15.13 -16.75
C ALA A 66 -4.30 15.69 -17.62
N THR A 67 -3.36 16.46 -17.05
CA THR A 67 -2.18 16.95 -17.78
C THR A 67 -1.04 15.93 -17.83
N GLY A 68 -1.07 14.91 -16.97
CA GLY A 68 -0.01 13.91 -16.85
C GLY A 68 1.28 14.46 -16.24
N ASP A 69 1.27 15.69 -15.71
CA ASP A 69 2.41 16.31 -15.05
C ASP A 69 2.33 16.15 -13.53
N VAL A 70 2.29 14.88 -13.09
CA VAL A 70 2.20 14.52 -11.69
C VAL A 70 3.58 14.13 -11.16
N GLY A 71 4.08 14.89 -10.18
CA GLY A 71 5.30 14.59 -9.45
C GLY A 71 5.09 13.39 -8.53
N TYR A 72 5.49 12.20 -8.98
CA TYR A 72 5.37 10.95 -8.24
C TYR A 72 6.60 10.08 -8.46
N ASN A 73 7.08 9.45 -7.38
CA ASN A 73 8.28 8.60 -7.43
C ASN A 73 9.53 9.35 -7.97
N TYR A 74 9.77 10.56 -7.48
CA TYR A 74 10.92 11.43 -7.81
C TYR A 74 11.05 11.83 -9.29
N GLY A 75 9.97 11.73 -10.05
CA GLY A 75 9.88 12.21 -11.42
C GLY A 75 8.44 12.53 -11.82
N THR A 76 8.24 12.87 -13.09
CA THR A 76 6.90 13.05 -13.64
C THR A 76 6.35 11.70 -14.11
N SER A 77 5.14 11.36 -13.68
CA SER A 77 4.44 10.15 -14.13
C SER A 77 3.29 10.50 -15.09
N GLY A 78 3.43 10.14 -16.37
CA GLY A 78 2.42 10.39 -17.41
C GLY A 78 1.15 9.54 -17.32
N GLY A 79 1.03 8.67 -16.31
CA GLY A 79 -0.10 7.77 -16.09
C GLY A 79 -0.52 7.74 -14.62
N ALA A 80 -0.51 8.90 -13.97
CA ALA A 80 -0.90 9.00 -12.56
C ALA A 80 -2.41 8.77 -12.39
N TYR A 81 -2.78 8.19 -11.25
CA TYR A 81 -4.15 8.18 -10.75
C TYR A 81 -4.29 9.27 -9.69
N GLU A 82 -5.52 9.64 -9.33
CA GLU A 82 -5.75 10.60 -8.23
C GLU A 82 -5.19 10.12 -6.89
N GLU A 83 -5.07 8.80 -6.69
CA GLU A 83 -4.50 8.18 -5.50
C GLU A 83 -3.45 7.16 -5.91
N LEU A 84 -2.23 7.30 -5.37
CA LEU A 84 -1.12 6.39 -5.60
C LEU A 84 -0.57 5.87 -4.26
N PRO A 85 0.06 4.67 -4.23
CA PRO A 85 0.61 4.13 -3.00
C PRO A 85 1.91 4.81 -2.59
N GLY A 86 2.05 5.07 -1.29
CA GLY A 86 3.29 5.52 -0.67
C GLY A 86 3.48 4.91 0.72
N VAL A 87 4.74 4.87 1.15
CA VAL A 87 5.11 4.60 2.54
C VAL A 87 6.05 5.70 3.01
N SER A 88 5.78 6.21 4.21
CA SER A 88 6.63 7.19 4.88
C SER A 88 7.03 6.69 6.26
N VAL A 89 8.25 7.04 6.69
CA VAL A 89 8.71 6.80 8.06
C VAL A 89 8.89 8.13 8.75
N PHE A 90 8.30 8.21 9.95
CA PHE A 90 8.43 9.35 10.83
C PHE A 90 9.20 8.96 12.07
N TYR A 91 10.14 9.81 12.48
CA TYR A 91 10.87 9.67 13.73
C TYR A 91 10.49 10.82 14.65
N LYS A 92 10.16 10.50 15.91
CA LYS A 92 9.89 11.49 16.95
C LYS A 92 11.04 11.47 17.94
N ASP A 93 11.71 12.61 18.12
CA ASP A 93 12.79 12.72 19.11
C ASP A 93 12.27 12.92 20.55
N GLU A 94 13.18 12.92 21.52
CA GLU A 94 12.86 13.11 22.95
C GLU A 94 12.27 14.50 23.24
N ALA A 95 12.57 15.51 22.42
CA ALA A 95 12.02 16.85 22.55
C ALA A 95 10.61 16.96 21.93
N GLY A 96 10.14 15.91 21.24
CA GLY A 96 8.83 15.84 20.60
C GLY A 96 8.79 16.35 19.17
N ASN A 97 9.94 16.67 18.56
CA ASN A 97 10.01 17.04 17.15
C ASN A 97 9.77 15.81 16.27
N VAL A 98 9.06 15.99 15.17
CA VAL A 98 8.76 14.92 14.21
C VAL A 98 9.53 15.17 12.92
N PHE A 99 10.28 14.16 12.48
CA PHE A 99 11.08 14.17 11.27
C PHE A 99 10.52 13.16 10.27
N HIS A 100 10.42 13.56 9.01
CA HIS A 100 10.16 12.64 7.90
C HIS A 100 11.49 12.11 7.37
N THR A 101 11.80 10.85 7.63
CA THR A 101 13.15 10.30 7.43
C THR A 101 13.27 9.39 6.21
N TYR A 102 12.15 8.93 5.66
CA TYR A 102 12.13 8.03 4.53
C TYR A 102 10.79 8.08 3.80
N SER A 103 10.84 8.00 2.48
CA SER A 103 9.70 7.72 1.61
C SER A 103 10.03 6.61 0.62
N SER A 104 9.02 5.84 0.25
CA SER A 104 9.04 5.01 -0.94
C SER A 104 7.68 5.02 -1.62
N TYR A 105 7.68 4.81 -2.93
CA TYR A 105 6.50 4.90 -3.79
C TYR A 105 6.49 3.73 -4.78
N ALA A 106 5.36 3.54 -5.45
CA ALA A 106 5.19 2.55 -6.51
C ALA A 106 5.68 1.15 -6.06
N ARG A 107 6.52 0.50 -6.87
CA ARG A 107 7.10 -0.82 -6.58
C ARG A 107 8.06 -0.84 -5.38
N GLY A 108 8.44 0.33 -4.85
CA GLY A 108 9.19 0.43 -3.61
C GLY A 108 8.44 -0.19 -2.42
N LEU A 109 7.11 -0.21 -2.46
CA LEU A 109 6.28 -0.86 -1.44
C LEU A 109 6.21 -2.38 -1.58
N ASP A 110 6.66 -2.96 -2.71
CA ASP A 110 6.56 -4.41 -2.93
C ASP A 110 7.31 -5.21 -1.86
N ILE A 111 8.32 -4.61 -1.20
CA ILE A 111 9.07 -5.24 -0.10
C ILE A 111 8.18 -5.56 1.10
N LEU A 112 7.08 -4.82 1.28
CA LEU A 112 6.11 -5.02 2.35
C LEU A 112 5.04 -6.07 2.00
N VAL A 113 5.03 -6.55 0.75
CA VAL A 113 4.04 -7.51 0.26
C VAL A 113 4.63 -8.92 0.29
N GLY A 114 4.48 -9.59 1.43
CA GLY A 114 5.02 -10.94 1.67
C GLY A 114 4.60 -11.96 0.61
N ALA A 115 3.36 -11.92 0.11
CA ALA A 115 2.91 -12.82 -0.96
C ALA A 115 3.76 -12.71 -2.23
N LEU A 116 4.14 -11.50 -2.64
CA LEU A 116 5.01 -11.29 -3.80
C LEU A 116 6.42 -11.83 -3.54
N ARG A 117 6.92 -11.71 -2.30
CA ARG A 117 8.23 -12.26 -1.91
C ARG A 117 8.26 -13.79 -1.97
N PHE A 118 7.19 -14.47 -1.56
CA PHE A 118 7.10 -15.93 -1.71
C PHE A 118 7.11 -16.35 -3.17
N LEU A 119 6.44 -15.60 -4.04
CA LEU A 119 6.39 -15.90 -5.48
C LEU A 119 7.73 -15.64 -6.19
N ASP A 120 8.50 -14.66 -5.75
CA ASP A 120 9.87 -14.41 -6.24
C ASP A 120 10.80 -15.62 -6.05
N LEU A 121 10.53 -16.48 -5.06
CA LEU A 121 11.29 -17.71 -4.81
C LEU A 121 10.95 -18.83 -5.80
N THR A 122 9.87 -18.69 -6.56
CA THR A 122 9.38 -19.74 -7.46
C THR A 122 9.91 -19.55 -8.88
N PRO A 123 10.09 -20.63 -9.67
CA PRO A 123 10.61 -20.52 -11.04
C PRO A 123 9.80 -19.63 -11.99
N LYS A 124 8.51 -19.43 -11.72
CA LYS A 124 7.63 -18.58 -12.55
C LYS A 124 7.51 -17.15 -12.04
N GLY A 125 8.12 -16.83 -10.90
CA GLY A 125 8.03 -15.52 -10.29
C GLY A 125 6.58 -15.12 -9.96
N ARG A 126 6.31 -13.81 -10.01
CA ARG A 126 5.05 -13.21 -9.55
C ARG A 126 3.89 -13.27 -10.53
N CYS A 127 4.14 -13.51 -11.81
CA CYS A 127 3.09 -13.53 -12.83
C CYS A 127 2.31 -12.19 -12.95
N ASP A 128 2.95 -11.05 -12.72
CA ASP A 128 2.30 -9.74 -12.53
C ASP A 128 1.55 -9.17 -13.77
N GLY A 129 1.47 -9.88 -14.90
CA GLY A 129 0.81 -9.40 -16.12
C GLY A 129 1.51 -8.20 -16.77
N GLY A 130 0.77 -7.46 -17.61
CA GLY A 130 1.25 -6.26 -18.31
C GLY A 130 1.08 -4.94 -17.55
N GLY A 131 0.37 -4.94 -16.42
CA GLY A 131 0.04 -3.72 -15.66
C GLY A 131 -0.95 -3.96 -14.51
N PRO A 132 -1.33 -2.90 -13.76
CA PRO A 132 -2.30 -2.97 -12.66
C PRO A 132 -3.65 -3.61 -13.06
N GLU A 133 -4.11 -3.33 -14.27
CA GLU A 133 -5.33 -3.89 -14.88
C GLU A 133 -5.27 -5.40 -15.09
N ASP A 134 -4.08 -5.94 -15.33
CA ASP A 134 -3.83 -7.37 -15.57
C ASP A 134 -3.37 -8.11 -14.31
N SER A 135 -3.25 -7.40 -13.18
CA SER A 135 -2.77 -8.01 -11.94
C SER A 135 -3.77 -9.07 -11.45
N TRP A 136 -3.29 -10.27 -11.15
CA TRP A 136 -4.09 -11.33 -10.50
C TRP A 136 -4.29 -11.07 -9.00
N LEU A 137 -3.53 -10.14 -8.42
CA LEU A 137 -3.54 -9.87 -6.99
C LEU A 137 -4.84 -9.16 -6.59
N ARG A 138 -5.50 -9.70 -5.56
CA ARG A 138 -6.79 -9.24 -5.02
C ARG A 138 -6.69 -9.13 -3.49
N HIS A 139 -7.71 -8.51 -2.90
CA HIS A 139 -7.98 -8.67 -1.46
C HIS A 139 -8.23 -10.14 -1.14
N HIS A 140 -7.81 -10.60 0.04
CA HIS A 140 -7.85 -12.03 0.39
C HIS A 140 -9.25 -12.65 0.32
N ASP A 141 -10.31 -11.84 0.45
CA ASP A 141 -11.71 -12.26 0.42
C ASP A 141 -12.33 -12.28 -1.00
N LYS A 142 -11.53 -11.97 -2.03
CA LYS A 142 -11.97 -11.90 -3.44
C LYS A 142 -11.39 -13.01 -4.33
N TYR A 143 -10.65 -13.97 -3.77
CA TYR A 143 -10.17 -15.11 -4.52
C TYR A 143 -11.22 -16.22 -4.55
N ASP A 144 -11.38 -16.86 -5.71
CA ASP A 144 -12.06 -18.16 -5.79
C ASP A 144 -11.24 -19.23 -5.04
N SER A 145 -11.86 -20.38 -4.77
CA SER A 145 -11.17 -21.52 -4.16
C SER A 145 -9.89 -21.87 -4.93
N PRO A 146 -8.80 -22.26 -4.24
CA PRO A 146 -7.55 -22.66 -4.90
C PRO A 146 -7.84 -23.72 -5.96
N ALA A 147 -7.34 -23.52 -7.18
CA ALA A 147 -7.55 -24.50 -8.24
C ALA A 147 -6.86 -25.82 -7.87
N GLU A 148 -7.62 -26.92 -7.83
CA GLU A 148 -7.04 -28.25 -7.68
C GLU A 148 -6.16 -28.55 -8.91
N ASN A 149 -4.90 -28.93 -8.67
CA ASN A 149 -3.92 -29.44 -9.65
C ASN A 149 -3.02 -28.44 -10.43
N ASN A 150 -2.86 -27.19 -9.99
CA ASN A 150 -1.83 -26.32 -10.58
C ASN A 150 -0.51 -26.35 -9.80
N CYS A 151 0.28 -27.41 -9.98
CA CYS A 151 1.68 -27.40 -9.54
C CYS A 151 2.44 -26.33 -10.35
N CYS A 152 2.97 -25.33 -9.65
CA CYS A 152 3.78 -24.24 -10.19
C CYS A 152 3.06 -23.30 -11.17
N GLY A 153 1.78 -22.93 -10.95
CA GLY A 153 1.02 -22.10 -11.91
C GLY A 153 1.05 -20.59 -11.68
N CYS A 154 1.37 -19.81 -12.73
CA CYS A 154 0.62 -18.58 -13.02
C CYS A 154 -0.73 -19.04 -13.59
N LYS A 155 -1.85 -18.52 -13.08
CA LYS A 155 -3.17 -18.72 -13.71
C LYS A 155 -3.22 -18.01 -15.07
#